data_AF-A0A4R5B2V5-F1
#
_entry.id   AF-A0A4R5B2V5-F1
#
_cell.length_a   1.000
_cell.length_b   1.000
_cell.length_c   1.000
_cell.angle_alpha   90.00
_cell.angle_beta   90.00
_cell.angle_gamma   90.00
#
_symmetry.space_group_name_H-M   'P 1'
#
loop_
_entity.id
_entity.type
_entity.pdbx_description
1 polymer ?
#
loop_
_entity_poly.entity_id
_entity_poly.type
_entity_poly.pdbx_seq_one_letter_code
_entity_poly.pdbx_strand_id
1 'polypeptide(L)'
;MAGKKEDANQRRRAKRLAERAERFERHAALVNQRADDRRFVQRVTDAQGRVTVTLAESEGPQITDALRQQQELFRDKFGREMGPSDPVFFDPDADEPVPVDEGKMMAEIRQEAERMPDPQMRAYLLAFAECGYMVTEANQHTFSAHEAEAFTDAVERHLD
;
A
#
# COMPACT_ATOMS: atom_id res chain seq x y z
N MET A 1 -39.79 25.82 3.71
CA MET A 1 -38.43 25.72 3.12
C MET A 1 -37.50 24.78 3.89
N ALA A 2 -37.62 24.62 5.22
CA ALA A 2 -36.77 23.72 6.02
C ALA A 2 -36.96 22.22 5.70
N GLY A 3 -38.20 21.70 5.66
CA GLY A 3 -38.45 20.26 5.43
C GLY A 3 -38.03 19.72 4.05
N LYS A 4 -37.98 20.56 3.00
CA LYS A 4 -37.45 20.15 1.68
C LYS A 4 -35.93 19.97 1.68
N LYS A 5 -35.20 20.75 2.49
CA LYS A 5 -33.73 20.64 2.60
C LYS A 5 -33.35 19.41 3.43
N GLU A 6 -34.12 19.08 4.46
CA GLU A 6 -33.89 17.87 5.26
C GLU A 6 -34.12 16.58 4.45
N ASP A 7 -35.21 16.49 3.69
CA ASP A 7 -35.50 15.33 2.83
C ASP A 7 -34.43 15.15 1.73
N ALA A 8 -34.00 16.26 1.10
CA ALA A 8 -32.91 16.22 0.12
C ALA A 8 -31.57 15.75 0.73
N ASN A 9 -31.26 16.16 1.96
CA ASN A 9 -30.04 15.73 2.66
C ASN A 9 -30.10 14.25 3.06
N GLN A 10 -31.27 13.78 3.51
CA GLN A 10 -31.50 12.37 3.82
C GLN A 10 -31.32 11.48 2.59
N ARG A 11 -31.91 11.86 1.45
CA ARG A 11 -31.74 11.12 0.18
C ARG A 11 -30.28 11.06 -0.26
N ARG A 12 -29.54 12.17 -0.16
CA ARG A 12 -28.09 12.20 -0.47
C ARG A 12 -27.29 11.29 0.46
N ARG A 13 -27.59 11.29 1.76
CA ARG A 13 -26.94 10.40 2.73
C ARG A 13 -27.25 8.93 2.44
N ALA A 14 -28.52 8.60 2.19
CA ALA A 14 -28.94 7.24 1.85
C ALA A 14 -28.24 6.73 0.57
N LYS A 15 -28.17 7.58 -0.47
CA LYS A 15 -27.45 7.26 -1.71
C LYS A 15 -25.97 6.95 -1.45
N ARG A 16 -25.27 7.81 -0.70
CA ARG A 16 -23.85 7.59 -0.36
C ARG A 16 -23.63 6.30 0.44
N LEU A 17 -24.53 6.00 1.38
CA LEU A 17 -24.44 4.75 2.15
C LEU A 17 -24.66 3.52 1.27
N ALA A 18 -25.60 3.58 0.32
CA ALA A 18 -25.84 2.49 -0.63
C ALA A 18 -24.65 2.28 -1.57
N GLU A 19 -24.10 3.35 -2.14
CA GLU A 19 -22.90 3.29 -3.00
C GLU A 19 -21.70 2.72 -2.23
N ARG A 20 -21.53 3.10 -0.97
CA ARG A 20 -20.48 2.55 -0.10
C ARG A 20 -20.70 1.07 0.19
N ALA A 21 -21.92 0.65 0.51
CA ALA A 21 -22.25 -0.75 0.76
C ALA A 21 -21.95 -1.62 -0.47
N GLU A 22 -22.35 -1.16 -1.67
CA GLU A 22 -22.06 -1.85 -2.93
C GLU A 22 -20.55 -2.01 -3.18
N ARG A 23 -19.75 -0.96 -2.90
CA ARG A 23 -18.29 -1.06 -2.99
C ARG A 23 -17.73 -2.12 -2.04
N PHE A 24 -18.25 -2.19 -0.82
CA PHE A 24 -17.78 -3.14 0.18
C PHE A 24 -18.14 -4.57 -0.20
N GLU A 25 -19.33 -4.79 -0.75
CA GLU A 25 -19.75 -6.09 -1.28
C GLU A 25 -18.87 -6.53 -2.46
N ARG A 26 -18.58 -5.62 -3.40
CA ARG A 26 -17.65 -5.91 -4.50
C ARG A 26 -16.25 -6.26 -4.01
N HIS A 27 -15.76 -5.52 -3.01
CA HIS A 27 -14.45 -5.81 -2.41
C HIS A 27 -14.43 -7.17 -1.73
N ALA A 28 -15.47 -7.51 -0.95
CA ALA A 28 -15.58 -8.82 -0.32
C ALA A 28 -15.62 -9.96 -1.34
N ALA A 29 -16.35 -9.77 -2.46
CA ALA A 29 -16.36 -10.73 -3.55
C ALA A 29 -14.96 -10.90 -4.19
N LEU A 30 -14.22 -9.81 -4.38
CA LEU A 30 -12.86 -9.84 -4.91
C LEU A 30 -11.89 -10.57 -3.97
N VAL A 31 -11.98 -10.32 -2.67
CA VAL A 31 -11.19 -11.02 -1.63
C VAL A 31 -11.42 -12.52 -1.74
N ASN A 32 -12.69 -12.94 -1.75
CA ASN A 32 -13.04 -14.36 -1.87
C ASN A 32 -12.59 -14.98 -3.20
N GLN A 33 -12.64 -14.22 -4.30
CA GLN A 33 -12.22 -14.70 -5.62
C GLN A 33 -10.72 -15.00 -5.70
N ARG A 34 -9.90 -14.23 -4.97
CA ARG A 34 -8.44 -14.29 -5.04
C ARG A 34 -7.79 -14.97 -3.84
N ALA A 35 -8.58 -15.32 -2.83
CA ALA A 35 -8.10 -16.09 -1.69
C ALA A 35 -7.51 -17.42 -2.19
N ASP A 36 -6.31 -17.74 -1.71
CA ASP A 36 -5.57 -18.97 -2.03
C ASP A 36 -5.20 -19.16 -3.52
N ASP A 37 -5.39 -18.15 -4.36
CA ASP A 37 -4.96 -18.16 -5.76
C ASP A 37 -3.52 -17.65 -5.90
N ARG A 38 -2.59 -18.55 -6.23
CA ARG A 38 -1.14 -18.28 -6.35
C ARG A 38 -0.78 -17.31 -7.47
N ARG A 39 -1.72 -17.00 -8.38
CA ARG A 39 -1.54 -15.95 -9.39
C ARG A 39 -1.56 -14.55 -8.79
N PHE A 40 -2.02 -14.42 -7.55
CA PHE A 40 -2.10 -13.16 -6.82
C PHE A 40 -1.27 -13.23 -5.54
N VAL A 41 -0.88 -12.05 -5.06
CA VAL A 41 -0.23 -11.90 -3.76
C VAL A 41 -1.14 -12.45 -2.65
N GLN A 42 -0.59 -13.23 -1.73
CA GLN A 42 -1.31 -13.71 -0.55
C GLN A 42 -0.71 -13.10 0.69
N ARG A 43 -1.56 -12.71 1.65
CA ARG A 43 -1.14 -12.17 2.94
C ARG A 43 -1.85 -12.93 4.05
N VAL A 44 -1.06 -13.57 4.91
CA VAL A 44 -1.57 -14.32 6.06
C VAL A 44 -0.98 -13.71 7.32
N THR A 45 -1.83 -13.42 8.30
CA THR A 45 -1.41 -13.00 9.64
C THR A 45 -1.64 -14.17 10.58
N ASP A 46 -0.61 -14.61 11.29
CA ASP A 46 -0.74 -15.69 12.27
C ASP A 46 -1.30 -15.19 13.62
N ALA A 47 -1.55 -16.11 14.55
CA ALA A 47 -2.10 -15.79 15.88
C ALA A 47 -1.19 -14.90 16.73
N GLN A 48 0.10 -14.80 16.38
CA GLN A 48 1.10 -13.96 17.03
C GLN A 48 1.23 -12.58 16.36
N GLY A 49 0.45 -12.32 15.32
CA GLY A 49 0.50 -11.07 14.56
C GLY A 49 1.64 -11.02 13.54
N ARG A 50 2.36 -12.12 13.29
CA ARG A 50 3.36 -12.16 12.23
C ARG A 50 2.66 -12.24 10.89
N VAL A 51 3.13 -11.41 9.96
CA VAL A 51 2.59 -11.32 8.61
C VAL A 51 3.52 -12.09 7.67
N THR A 52 2.96 -13.06 6.97
CA THR A 52 3.61 -13.75 5.85
C THR A 52 2.99 -13.25 4.56
N VAL A 53 3.83 -12.72 3.68
CA VAL A 53 3.43 -12.33 2.32
C VAL A 53 3.99 -13.35 1.34
N THR A 54 3.12 -13.96 0.55
CA THR A 54 3.49 -14.81 -0.58
C THR A 54 3.28 -14.02 -1.86
N LEU A 55 4.32 -13.89 -2.65
CA LEU A 55 4.30 -13.13 -3.89
C LEU A 55 3.59 -13.94 -5.00
N ALA A 56 3.02 -13.22 -5.97
CA ALA A 56 2.46 -13.85 -7.16
C ALA A 56 3.57 -14.55 -7.97
N GLU A 57 3.26 -15.69 -8.59
CA GLU A 57 4.26 -16.46 -9.36
C GLU A 57 4.93 -15.64 -10.47
N SER A 58 4.18 -14.71 -11.09
CA SER A 58 4.70 -13.82 -12.13
C SER A 58 5.73 -12.80 -11.63
N GLU A 59 5.70 -12.45 -10.34
CA GLU A 59 6.57 -11.40 -9.76
C GLU A 59 7.86 -11.97 -9.16
N GLY A 60 7.93 -13.30 -8.97
CA GLY A 60 9.06 -13.98 -8.34
C GLY A 60 10.44 -13.60 -8.89
N PRO A 61 10.66 -13.60 -10.22
CA PRO A 61 11.96 -13.24 -10.79
C PRO A 61 12.37 -11.80 -10.47
N GLN A 62 11.48 -10.83 -10.65
CA GLN A 62 11.77 -9.41 -10.41
C GLN A 62 12.11 -9.13 -8.95
N ILE A 63 11.38 -9.74 -8.01
CA ILE A 63 11.65 -9.58 -6.59
C ILE A 63 12.95 -10.29 -6.20
N THR A 64 13.24 -11.46 -6.77
CA THR A 64 14.51 -12.16 -6.52
C THR A 64 15.71 -11.30 -6.96
N ASP A 65 15.60 -10.65 -8.11
CA ASP A 65 16.65 -9.76 -8.61
C ASP A 65 16.78 -8.50 -7.75
N ALA A 66 15.67 -7.93 -7.28
CA ALA A 66 15.69 -6.79 -6.36
C ALA A 66 16.34 -7.14 -5.01
N LEU A 67 16.03 -8.33 -4.45
CA LEU A 67 16.64 -8.81 -3.21
C LEU A 67 18.13 -9.09 -3.39
N ARG A 68 18.56 -9.60 -4.54
CA ARG A 68 19.99 -9.80 -4.85
C ARG A 68 20.71 -8.46 -4.92
N GLN A 69 20.13 -7.46 -5.58
CA GLN A 69 20.68 -6.11 -5.62
C GLN A 69 20.80 -5.52 -4.21
N GLN A 70 19.81 -5.72 -3.34
CA GLN A 70 19.92 -5.26 -1.95
C GLN A 70 21.02 -5.96 -1.15
N GLN A 71 21.25 -7.26 -1.37
CA GLN A 71 22.38 -7.96 -0.76
C GLN A 71 23.72 -7.40 -1.23
N GLU A 72 23.84 -7.07 -2.51
CA GLU A 72 25.04 -6.44 -3.07
C GLU A 72 25.28 -5.05 -2.46
N LEU A 73 24.24 -4.21 -2.40
CA LEU A 73 24.31 -2.89 -1.76
C LEU A 73 24.70 -2.98 -0.29
N PHE A 74 24.15 -3.96 0.43
CA PHE A 74 24.48 -4.20 1.84
C PHE A 74 25.95 -4.56 2.00
N ARG A 75 26.45 -5.48 1.18
CA ARG A 75 27.86 -5.90 1.22
C ARG A 75 28.79 -4.75 0.89
N ASP A 76 28.46 -3.95 -0.11
CA ASP A 76 29.27 -2.81 -0.51
C ASP A 76 29.31 -1.74 0.59
N LYS A 77 28.20 -1.54 1.32
CA LYS A 77 28.10 -0.58 2.43
C LYS A 77 28.82 -1.04 3.70
N PHE A 78 28.59 -2.29 4.13
CA PHE A 78 29.02 -2.77 5.45
C PHE A 78 30.20 -3.75 5.41
N GLY A 79 30.67 -4.13 4.23
CA GLY A 79 31.84 -5.02 4.05
C GLY A 79 31.61 -6.47 4.49
N ARG A 80 30.37 -6.89 4.70
CA ARG A 80 29.99 -8.27 5.08
C ARG A 80 28.68 -8.69 4.43
N GLU A 81 28.42 -10.00 4.40
CA GLU A 81 27.14 -10.54 3.96
C GLU A 81 26.00 -10.18 4.93
N MET A 82 24.78 -10.05 4.38
CA MET A 82 23.55 -9.79 5.13
C MET A 82 23.15 -11.05 5.92
N GLY A 83 22.97 -10.90 7.23
CA GLY A 83 22.49 -11.92 8.13
C GLY A 83 20.96 -11.98 8.21
N PRO A 84 20.40 -13.03 8.85
CA PRO A 84 18.95 -13.22 8.93
C PRO A 84 18.21 -12.18 9.79
N SER A 85 18.93 -11.41 10.61
CA SER A 85 18.38 -10.34 11.45
C SER A 85 18.71 -8.93 10.92
N ASP A 86 19.47 -8.85 9.83
CA ASP A 86 19.78 -7.56 9.22
C ASP A 86 18.57 -7.04 8.42
N PRO A 87 18.34 -5.72 8.41
CA PRO A 87 17.29 -5.11 7.63
C PRO A 87 17.58 -5.22 6.13
N VAL A 88 16.59 -5.69 5.36
CA VAL A 88 16.65 -5.72 3.88
C VAL A 88 16.66 -4.30 3.32
N PHE A 89 15.86 -3.41 3.90
CA PHE A 89 15.86 -1.98 3.62
C PHE A 89 16.58 -1.27 4.76
N PHE A 90 17.84 -0.92 4.54
CA PHE A 90 18.73 -0.32 5.55
C PHE A 90 19.00 1.16 5.27
N ASP A 91 19.31 1.93 6.32
CA ASP A 91 19.72 3.33 6.18
C ASP A 91 21.15 3.40 5.58
N PRO A 92 21.32 3.97 4.37
CA PRO A 92 22.62 4.08 3.73
C PRO A 92 23.56 5.06 4.43
N ASP A 93 23.05 5.94 5.29
CA ASP A 93 23.83 6.95 6.01
C ASP A 93 24.35 6.44 7.37
N ALA A 94 23.84 5.30 7.84
CA ALA A 94 24.22 4.73 9.13
C ALA A 94 25.56 3.96 9.06
N ASP A 95 26.30 3.94 10.18
CA ASP A 95 27.53 3.16 10.35
C ASP A 95 27.25 1.67 10.58
N GLU A 96 26.08 1.36 11.16
CA GLU A 96 25.59 0.00 11.42
C GLU A 96 24.29 -0.26 10.67
N PRO A 97 23.98 -1.52 10.31
CA PRO A 97 22.78 -1.85 9.55
C PRO A 97 21.53 -1.69 10.42
N VAL A 98 20.88 -0.54 10.28
CA VAL A 98 19.61 -0.20 10.91
C VAL A 98 18.53 -0.05 9.83
N PRO A 99 17.25 -0.36 10.14
CA PRO A 99 16.16 -0.15 9.19
C PRO A 99 16.09 1.32 8.73
N VAL A 100 15.65 1.55 7.50
CA VAL A 100 15.32 2.91 7.03
C VAL A 100 14.28 3.53 7.97
N ASP A 101 14.51 4.79 8.35
CA ASP A 101 13.52 5.56 9.10
C ASP A 101 12.27 5.79 8.24
N GLU A 102 11.12 5.28 8.71
CA GLU A 102 9.86 5.37 7.99
C GLU A 102 9.44 6.83 7.75
N GLY A 103 9.70 7.73 8.71
CA GLY A 103 9.41 9.15 8.58
C GLY A 103 10.22 9.82 7.47
N LYS A 104 11.52 9.54 7.41
CA LYS A 104 12.43 9.98 6.34
C LYS A 104 11.99 9.44 4.99
N MET A 105 11.67 8.15 4.90
CA MET A 105 11.19 7.53 3.67
C MET A 105 9.89 8.19 3.17
N MET A 106 8.91 8.41 4.05
CA MET A 106 7.66 9.08 3.68
C MET A 106 7.88 10.55 3.28
N ALA A 107 8.85 11.24 3.90
CA ALA A 107 9.21 12.60 3.51
C ALA A 107 9.86 12.65 2.11
N GLU A 108 10.76 11.71 1.80
CA GLU A 108 11.36 11.56 0.48
C GLU A 108 10.31 11.26 -0.60
N ILE A 109 9.36 10.36 -0.31
CA ILE A 109 8.24 10.08 -1.23
C ILE A 109 7.42 11.33 -1.52
N ARG A 110 7.11 12.15 -0.51
CA ARG A 110 6.40 13.43 -0.71
C ARG A 110 7.21 14.38 -1.58
N GLN A 111 8.52 14.47 -1.35
CA GLN A 111 9.39 15.31 -2.15
C GLN A 111 9.44 14.87 -3.62
N GLU A 112 9.47 13.56 -3.89
CA GLU A 112 9.41 13.07 -5.27
C GLU A 112 8.03 13.28 -5.89
N ALA A 113 6.96 13.19 -5.12
CA ALA A 113 5.63 13.53 -5.59
C ALA A 113 5.53 15.00 -6.06
N GLU A 114 6.18 15.94 -5.37
CA GLU A 114 6.22 17.35 -5.79
C GLU A 114 6.87 17.56 -7.17
N ARG A 115 7.84 16.70 -7.51
CA ARG A 115 8.54 16.74 -8.81
C ARG A 115 7.83 15.91 -9.88
N MET A 116 6.82 15.13 -9.52
CA MET A 116 6.12 14.23 -10.42
C MET A 116 5.22 15.01 -11.39
N PRO A 117 5.50 14.96 -12.72
CA PRO A 117 4.74 15.73 -13.70
C PRO A 117 3.36 15.14 -13.97
N ASP A 118 3.23 13.80 -13.89
CA ASP A 118 1.94 13.12 -14.04
C ASP A 118 1.07 13.33 -12.79
N PRO A 119 -0.08 14.03 -12.90
CA PRO A 119 -0.97 14.27 -11.77
C PRO A 119 -1.47 12.99 -11.11
N GLN A 120 -1.68 11.93 -11.91
CA GLN A 120 -2.15 10.66 -11.40
C GLN A 120 -1.07 10.00 -10.54
N MET A 121 0.13 9.84 -11.08
CA MET A 121 1.26 9.30 -10.31
C MET A 121 1.57 10.14 -9.06
N ARG A 122 1.48 11.47 -9.16
CA ARG A 122 1.65 12.36 -8.00
C ARG A 122 0.65 12.05 -6.89
N ALA A 123 -0.64 11.96 -7.23
CA ALA A 123 -1.68 11.66 -6.26
C ALA A 123 -1.50 10.28 -5.60
N TYR A 124 -1.08 9.28 -6.38
CA TYR A 124 -0.73 7.95 -5.85
C TYR A 124 0.42 7.99 -4.84
N LEU A 125 1.49 8.74 -5.12
CA LEU A 125 2.63 8.87 -4.19
C LEU A 125 2.22 9.63 -2.92
N LEU A 126 1.41 10.68 -3.04
CA LEU A 126 0.90 11.41 -1.87
C LEU A 126 -0.05 10.56 -1.02
N ALA A 127 -0.93 9.78 -1.64
CA ALA A 127 -1.80 8.83 -0.95
C ALA A 127 -0.99 7.74 -0.22
N PHE A 128 0.08 7.23 -0.85
CA PHE A 128 1.01 6.31 -0.21
C PHE A 128 1.67 6.94 1.02
N ALA A 129 2.20 8.17 0.90
CA ALA A 129 2.82 8.87 2.01
C ALA A 129 1.84 9.26 3.13
N GLU A 130 0.52 9.31 2.86
CA GLU A 130 -0.52 9.55 3.84
C GLU A 130 -0.96 8.27 4.55
N CYS A 131 -1.16 7.19 3.79
CA CYS A 131 -1.71 5.93 4.31
C CYS A 131 -0.63 5.00 4.89
N GLY A 132 0.62 5.12 4.46
CA GLY A 132 1.71 4.21 4.80
C GLY A 132 1.68 2.87 4.05
N TYR A 133 0.71 2.69 3.15
CA TYR A 133 0.58 1.52 2.30
C TYR A 133 0.07 1.93 0.92
N MET A 134 0.30 1.07 -0.07
CA MET A 134 -0.15 1.29 -1.46
C MET A 134 -1.11 0.18 -1.87
N VAL A 135 -2.29 0.58 -2.34
CA VAL A 135 -3.30 -0.32 -2.88
C VAL A 135 -3.22 -0.28 -4.41
N THR A 136 -3.03 -1.45 -5.01
CA THR A 136 -2.94 -1.66 -6.46
C THR A 136 -3.92 -2.74 -6.88
N GLU A 137 -4.17 -2.85 -8.19
CA GLU A 137 -5.00 -3.95 -8.71
C GLU A 137 -4.45 -5.33 -8.35
N ALA A 138 -3.12 -5.46 -8.17
CA ALA A 138 -2.45 -6.72 -7.86
C ALA A 138 -2.59 -7.13 -6.39
N ASN A 139 -2.78 -6.19 -5.46
CA ASN A 139 -2.74 -6.47 -4.02
C ASN A 139 -4.01 -6.05 -3.24
N GLN A 140 -4.97 -5.35 -3.86
CA GLN A 140 -6.14 -4.79 -3.17
C GLN A 140 -6.95 -5.82 -2.36
N HIS A 141 -6.99 -7.08 -2.79
CA HIS A 141 -7.67 -8.16 -2.08
C HIS A 141 -6.96 -8.59 -0.78
N THR A 142 -5.74 -8.11 -0.53
CA THR A 142 -5.00 -8.34 0.72
C THR A 142 -5.29 -7.31 1.81
N PHE A 143 -6.05 -6.26 1.47
CA PHE A 143 -6.49 -5.19 2.35
C PHE A 143 -7.97 -5.34 2.70
N SER A 144 -8.38 -4.79 3.85
CA SER A 144 -9.79 -4.63 4.19
C SER A 144 -10.47 -3.64 3.25
N ALA A 145 -11.79 -3.72 3.13
CA ALA A 145 -12.57 -2.76 2.35
C ALA A 145 -12.39 -1.31 2.85
N HIS A 146 -12.17 -1.14 4.16
CA HIS A 146 -11.89 0.15 4.77
C HIS A 146 -10.53 0.71 4.37
N GLU A 147 -9.47 -0.11 4.38
CA GLU A 147 -8.13 0.32 3.97
C GLU A 147 -8.09 0.66 2.47
N ALA A 148 -8.76 -0.14 1.63
CA ALA A 148 -8.88 0.10 0.19
C ALA A 148 -9.67 1.37 -0.13
N GLU A 149 -10.78 1.63 0.57
CA GLU A 149 -11.53 2.88 0.45
C GLU A 149 -10.70 4.07 0.93
N ALA A 150 -10.03 3.97 2.08
CA ALA A 150 -9.21 5.06 2.61
C ALA A 150 -8.08 5.47 1.66
N PHE A 151 -7.41 4.49 1.03
CA PHE A 151 -6.40 4.78 0.02
C PHE A 151 -7.00 5.43 -1.23
N THR A 152 -8.13 4.91 -1.71
CA THR A 152 -8.85 5.49 -2.86
C THR A 152 -9.27 6.94 -2.60
N ASP A 153 -9.87 7.20 -1.44
CA ASP A 153 -10.27 8.55 -1.00
C ASP A 153 -9.05 9.48 -0.84
N ALA A 154 -7.89 8.95 -0.46
CA ALA A 154 -6.64 9.73 -0.43
C ALA A 154 -6.17 10.09 -1.85
N VAL A 155 -6.17 9.13 -2.79
CA VAL A 155 -5.81 9.40 -4.19
C VAL A 155 -6.74 10.45 -4.80
N GLU A 156 -8.06 10.34 -4.61
CA GLU A 156 -9.04 11.31 -5.13
C GLU A 156 -8.79 12.72 -4.56
N ARG A 157 -8.54 12.85 -3.25
CA ARG A 157 -8.23 14.14 -2.62
C ARG A 157 -6.96 14.81 -3.13
N HIS A 158 -5.96 14.04 -3.57
CA HIS A 158 -4.70 14.58 -4.11
C HIS A 158 -4.75 14.80 -5.63
N LEU A 159 -5.81 14.33 -6.30
CA LEU A 159 -6.09 14.60 -7.72
C LEU A 159 -6.84 15.92 -7.94
N ASP A 160 -7.70 16.28 -6.99
CA ASP A 160 -8.51 17.53 -6.99
C ASP A 160 -7.66 18.79 -6.71
#